data_AF-A0A411PDQ7-F1
#
_entry.id   AF-A0A411PDQ7-F1
#
_cell.length_a   1.000
_cell.length_b   1.000
_cell.length_c   1.000
_cell.angle_alpha   90.00
_cell.angle_beta   90.00
_cell.angle_gamma   90.00
#
_symmetry.space_group_name_H-M   'P 1'
#
loop_
_entity.id
_entity.type
_entity.pdbx_description
1 polymer ?
#
loop_
_entity_poly.entity_id
_entity_poly.type
_entity_poly.pdbx_seq_one_letter_code
_entity_poly.pdbx_strand_id
1 'polypeptide(L)'
;MRFLVLLVLLLLSFSGVCADERYVSNIQPQYFDEDINRLKAADASIDYNAEKDEFTIYFYEGIYVVGVRLSRDAADSLMSAIYKYESWNKKAIAKAVTLDKEITKVKTGYTFWRLGNSPWRVGRSVDLSLHFYSQSPKHHQLVFVIPKMQSINNQYISYHPKEPHFDLEQAVNLRQHFERDNVLAFVQKVQEQQSLEAEFN
;
A
#
# COMPACT_ATOMS: atom_id res chain seq x y z
N MET A 1 21.02 -46.46 40.18
CA MET A 1 20.72 -45.03 39.97
C MET A 1 21.54 -44.49 38.80
N ARG A 2 21.08 -44.70 37.57
CA ARG A 2 21.61 -44.09 36.34
C ARG A 2 20.41 -43.66 35.50
N PHE A 3 19.63 -42.76 36.06
CA PHE A 3 18.38 -42.23 35.51
C PHE A 3 18.21 -40.82 36.07
N LEU A 4 19.06 -39.85 35.69
CA LEU A 4 18.77 -38.44 36.00
C LEU A 4 19.65 -37.39 35.29
N VAL A 5 20.25 -37.68 34.13
CA VAL A 5 21.08 -36.65 33.44
C VAL A 5 20.64 -36.36 32.00
N LEU A 6 19.61 -37.06 31.49
CA LEU A 6 19.14 -36.88 30.11
C LEU A 6 17.89 -35.99 29.97
N LEU A 7 17.50 -35.24 31.02
CA LEU A 7 16.25 -34.46 31.03
C LEU A 7 16.46 -32.92 31.03
N VAL A 8 17.69 -32.44 30.87
CA VAL A 8 18.00 -30.98 30.86
C VAL A 8 18.40 -30.47 29.46
N LEU A 9 18.53 -31.35 28.47
CA LEU A 9 18.83 -30.98 27.07
C LEU A 9 17.60 -30.76 26.20
N LEU A 10 16.40 -30.78 26.79
CA LEU A 10 15.12 -30.63 26.09
C LEU A 10 14.36 -29.38 26.53
N LEU A 11 15.11 -28.34 26.91
CA LEU A 11 14.58 -27.00 27.14
C LEU A 11 15.12 -26.06 26.05
N LEU A 12 14.19 -25.72 25.15
CA LEU A 12 14.08 -24.38 24.57
C LEU A 12 15.12 -24.01 23.51
N SER A 13 15.02 -24.67 22.36
CA SER A 13 15.23 -23.97 21.08
C SER A 13 14.11 -24.33 20.11
N PHE A 14 12.86 -24.19 20.56
CA PHE A 14 11.80 -23.73 19.67
C PHE A 14 12.10 -22.25 19.41
N SER A 15 13.05 -21.98 18.52
CA SER A 15 12.95 -20.77 17.71
C SER A 15 11.67 -20.94 16.92
N GLY A 16 10.55 -20.51 17.50
CA GLY A 16 9.33 -20.27 16.77
C GLY A 16 9.73 -19.39 15.61
N VAL A 17 9.76 -19.97 14.42
CA VAL A 17 9.70 -19.21 13.20
C VAL A 17 8.31 -18.59 13.25
N CYS A 18 8.20 -17.45 13.93
CA CYS A 18 7.07 -16.58 13.79
C CYS A 18 7.20 -16.09 12.34
N ALA A 19 6.55 -16.82 11.44
CA ALA A 19 6.42 -16.40 10.07
C ALA A 19 5.67 -15.07 10.15
N ASP A 20 6.41 -13.98 9.93
CA ASP A 20 5.93 -12.59 9.95
C ASP A 20 4.60 -12.54 9.19
N GLU A 21 3.48 -12.43 9.93
CA GLU A 21 2.13 -12.53 9.38
C GLU A 21 1.89 -11.32 8.48
N ARG A 22 1.81 -11.55 7.17
CA ARG A 22 1.61 -10.49 6.19
C ARG A 22 0.26 -10.64 5.52
N TYR A 23 -0.61 -9.66 5.75
CA TYR A 23 -1.75 -9.44 4.88
C TYR A 23 -1.26 -8.84 3.58
N VAL A 24 -1.50 -9.52 2.47
CA VAL A 24 -1.19 -9.04 1.12
C VAL A 24 -2.48 -9.01 0.33
N SER A 25 -2.81 -7.84 -0.22
CA SER A 25 -3.97 -7.67 -1.09
C SER A 25 -3.60 -6.91 -2.36
N ASN A 26 -4.26 -7.23 -3.47
CA ASN A 26 -4.01 -6.58 -4.74
C ASN A 26 -5.00 -5.46 -5.00
N ILE A 27 -4.53 -4.38 -5.61
CA ILE A 27 -5.32 -3.26 -6.12
C ILE A 27 -4.88 -2.99 -7.56
N GLN A 28 -5.73 -2.32 -8.35
CA GLN A 28 -5.44 -2.09 -9.77
C GLN A 28 -5.59 -0.61 -10.14
N PRO A 29 -4.61 0.25 -9.80
CA PRO A 29 -4.59 1.63 -10.28
C PRO A 29 -4.43 1.69 -11.80
N GLN A 30 -4.52 2.90 -12.34
CA GLN A 30 -4.20 3.21 -13.71
C GLN A 30 -3.04 4.21 -13.77
N TYR A 31 -2.14 4.04 -14.73
CA TYR A 31 -1.13 5.04 -15.06
C TYR A 31 -1.41 5.64 -16.43
N PHE A 32 -1.09 6.92 -16.59
CA PHE A 32 -1.08 7.53 -17.90
C PHE A 32 0.11 6.99 -18.71
N ASP A 33 -0.19 6.47 -19.89
CA ASP A 33 0.79 5.97 -20.85
C ASP A 33 0.92 7.01 -21.98
N GLU A 34 2.08 7.67 -22.03
CA GLU A 34 2.35 8.75 -22.98
C GLU A 34 2.41 8.26 -24.43
N ASP A 35 2.89 7.03 -24.67
CA ASP A 35 3.10 6.49 -26.02
C ASP A 35 1.76 6.28 -26.75
N ILE A 36 0.73 5.91 -26.00
CA ILE A 36 -0.62 5.64 -26.51
C ILE A 36 -1.65 6.67 -26.06
N ASN A 37 -1.21 7.72 -25.36
CA ASN A 37 -2.01 8.86 -24.88
C ASN A 37 -3.31 8.43 -24.15
N ARG A 38 -3.22 7.42 -23.28
CA ARG A 38 -4.37 6.93 -22.51
C ARG A 38 -3.95 6.29 -21.19
N LEU A 39 -4.91 6.18 -20.27
CA LEU A 39 -4.74 5.44 -19.03
C LEU A 39 -4.69 3.93 -19.30
N LYS A 40 -3.78 3.25 -18.60
CA LYS A 40 -3.62 1.79 -18.65
C LYS A 40 -3.63 1.24 -17.23
N ALA A 41 -4.36 0.14 -17.03
CA ALA A 41 -4.35 -0.58 -15.78
C ALA A 41 -2.94 -1.06 -15.43
N ALA A 42 -2.62 -1.01 -14.15
CA ALA A 42 -1.36 -1.44 -13.60
C ALA A 42 -1.57 -2.20 -12.30
N ASP A 43 -0.62 -3.07 -11.97
CA ASP A 43 -0.67 -3.84 -10.75
C ASP A 43 -0.12 -3.02 -9.59
N ALA A 44 -0.74 -3.19 -8.43
CA ALA A 44 -0.22 -2.75 -7.15
C ALA A 44 -0.70 -3.68 -6.05
N SER A 45 0.04 -3.70 -4.94
CA SER A 45 -0.32 -4.51 -3.77
C SER A 45 -0.21 -3.70 -2.49
N ILE A 46 -0.92 -4.13 -1.47
CA ILE A 46 -0.88 -3.56 -0.13
C ILE A 46 -0.47 -4.69 0.80
N ASP A 47 0.63 -4.49 1.49
CA ASP A 47 1.06 -5.36 2.58
C ASP A 47 0.72 -4.70 3.91
N TYR A 48 0.22 -5.45 4.88
CA TYR A 48 0.06 -4.99 6.26
C TYR A 48 0.90 -5.83 7.21
N ASN A 49 1.61 -5.14 8.08
CA ASN A 49 2.40 -5.72 9.16
C ASN A 49 1.65 -5.50 10.49
N ALA A 50 1.16 -6.60 11.07
CA ALA A 50 0.35 -6.57 12.28
C ALA A 50 1.14 -6.14 13.53
N GLU A 51 2.43 -6.48 13.61
CA GLU A 51 3.28 -6.13 14.75
C GLU A 51 3.44 -4.62 14.92
N LYS A 52 3.54 -3.90 13.81
CA LYS A 52 3.77 -2.45 13.79
C LYS A 52 2.52 -1.62 13.50
N ASP A 53 1.42 -2.28 13.12
CA ASP A 53 0.20 -1.63 12.62
C ASP A 53 0.50 -0.66 11.47
N GLU A 54 1.23 -1.17 10.47
CA GLU A 54 1.72 -0.39 9.33
C GLU A 54 1.36 -1.05 8.00
N PHE A 55 1.01 -0.22 7.02
CA PHE A 55 0.76 -0.65 5.65
C PHE A 55 1.92 -0.27 4.75
N THR A 56 2.10 -1.04 3.69
CA THR A 56 3.04 -0.76 2.63
C THR A 56 2.34 -0.93 1.29
N ILE A 57 2.18 0.15 0.55
CA ILE A 57 1.62 0.11 -0.81
C ILE A 57 2.78 -0.05 -1.80
N TYR A 58 2.73 -1.09 -2.61
CA TYR A 58 3.66 -1.35 -3.70
C TYR A 58 3.01 -1.01 -5.04
N PHE A 59 3.70 -0.21 -5.83
CA PHE A 59 3.34 0.14 -7.19
C PHE A 59 4.33 -0.49 -8.16
N TYR A 60 3.83 -1.24 -9.14
CA TYR A 60 4.65 -1.91 -10.15
C TYR A 60 4.66 -1.08 -11.44
N GLU A 61 5.75 -0.35 -11.67
CA GLU A 61 5.93 0.63 -12.75
C GLU A 61 6.91 0.09 -13.81
N GLY A 62 6.51 -0.96 -14.52
CA GLY A 62 7.37 -1.66 -15.47
C GLY A 62 8.51 -2.38 -14.77
N ILE A 63 9.75 -1.93 -14.99
CA ILE A 63 10.94 -2.49 -14.31
C ILE A 63 11.17 -1.89 -12.91
N TYR A 64 10.42 -0.85 -12.54
CA TYR A 64 10.51 -0.25 -11.21
C TYR A 64 9.47 -0.86 -10.28
N VAL A 65 9.86 -1.02 -9.02
CA VAL A 65 8.92 -1.24 -7.92
C VAL A 65 9.08 -0.08 -6.96
N VAL A 66 7.98 0.60 -6.66
CA VAL A 66 7.91 1.69 -5.70
C VAL A 66 7.12 1.24 -4.49
N GLY A 67 7.58 1.57 -3.30
CA GLY A 67 6.93 1.29 -2.05
C GLY A 67 6.73 2.56 -1.23
N VAL A 68 5.53 2.71 -0.69
CA VAL A 68 5.18 3.77 0.26
C VAL A 68 4.68 3.13 1.54
N ARG A 69 5.34 3.43 2.66
CA ARG A 69 4.89 2.96 3.97
C ARG A 69 3.98 3.98 4.63
N LEU A 70 2.88 3.50 5.22
CA LEU A 70 1.90 4.27 5.94
C LEU A 70 1.77 3.69 7.36
N SER A 71 1.81 4.56 8.37
CA SER A 71 1.30 4.18 9.70
C SER A 71 -0.22 4.00 9.65
N ARG A 72 -0.80 3.43 10.70
CA ARG A 72 -2.25 3.41 10.91
C ARG A 72 -2.89 4.79 10.73
N ASP A 73 -2.36 5.82 11.38
CA ASP A 73 -2.91 7.18 11.28
C ASP A 73 -2.84 7.74 9.85
N ALA A 74 -1.78 7.41 9.11
CA ALA A 74 -1.65 7.80 7.71
C ALA A 74 -2.64 7.04 6.82
N ALA A 75 -2.89 5.76 7.09
CA ALA A 75 -3.91 4.97 6.42
C ALA A 75 -5.32 5.49 6.72
N ASP A 76 -5.62 5.85 7.97
CA ASP A 76 -6.91 6.44 8.37
C ASP A 76 -7.12 7.82 7.70
N SER A 77 -6.04 8.60 7.57
CA SER A 77 -6.05 9.87 6.82
C SER A 77 -6.30 9.65 5.32
N LEU A 78 -5.71 8.59 4.75
CA LEU A 78 -5.92 8.18 3.36
C LEU A 78 -7.38 7.75 3.15
N MET A 79 -7.94 6.93 4.03
CA MET A 79 -9.36 6.53 3.99
C MET A 79 -10.29 7.74 4.04
N SER A 80 -10.01 8.69 4.94
CA SER A 80 -10.78 9.93 5.07
C SER A 80 -10.74 10.77 3.78
N ALA A 81 -9.59 10.81 3.10
CA ALA A 81 -9.45 11.46 1.82
C ALA A 81 -10.27 10.76 0.72
N ILE A 82 -10.31 9.43 0.71
CA ILE A 82 -11.12 8.66 -0.24
C ILE A 82 -12.62 8.92 -0.01
N TYR A 83 -13.11 8.93 1.23
CA TYR A 83 -14.50 9.30 1.50
C TYR A 83 -14.84 10.72 0.99
N LYS A 84 -13.92 11.66 1.14
CA LYS A 84 -14.07 13.02 0.60
C LYS A 84 -14.07 13.02 -0.92
N TYR A 85 -13.21 12.24 -1.56
CA TYR A 85 -13.23 12.00 -3.00
C TYR A 85 -14.59 11.46 -3.48
N GLU A 86 -15.14 10.43 -2.82
CA GLU A 86 -16.47 9.88 -3.15
C GLU A 86 -17.58 10.95 -3.07
N SER A 87 -17.55 11.78 -2.03
CA SER A 87 -18.49 12.90 -1.87
C SER A 87 -18.34 13.95 -2.98
N TRP A 88 -17.10 14.29 -3.33
CA TRP A 88 -16.81 15.26 -4.39
C TRP A 88 -17.17 14.72 -5.76
N ASN A 89 -16.97 13.43 -6.02
CA ASN A 89 -17.34 12.74 -7.25
C ASN A 89 -18.85 12.87 -7.50
N LYS A 90 -19.68 12.54 -6.49
CA LYS A 90 -21.15 12.71 -6.55
C LYS A 90 -21.56 14.16 -6.83
N LYS A 91 -20.91 15.13 -6.18
CA LYS A 91 -21.18 16.57 -6.37
C LYS A 91 -20.78 17.06 -7.76
N ALA A 92 -19.63 16.60 -8.27
CA ALA A 92 -19.11 16.99 -9.58
C ALA A 92 -20.02 16.48 -10.70
N ILE A 93 -20.46 15.22 -10.62
CA ILE A 93 -21.46 14.63 -11.54
C ILE A 93 -22.75 15.44 -11.50
N ALA A 94 -23.30 15.72 -10.31
CA ALA A 94 -24.56 16.43 -10.17
C ALA A 94 -24.53 17.86 -10.73
N LYS A 95 -23.36 18.50 -10.69
CA LYS A 95 -23.14 19.86 -11.19
C LYS A 95 -22.57 19.92 -12.61
N ALA A 96 -22.24 18.77 -13.20
CA ALA A 96 -21.55 18.66 -14.48
C ALA A 96 -20.28 19.52 -14.58
N VAL A 97 -19.49 19.60 -13.51
CA VAL A 97 -18.28 20.43 -13.46
C VAL A 97 -17.01 19.61 -13.67
N THR A 98 -15.99 20.26 -14.24
CA THR A 98 -14.60 19.81 -14.22
C THR A 98 -13.82 20.56 -13.15
N LEU A 99 -12.91 19.86 -12.48
CA LEU A 99 -12.14 20.39 -11.37
C LEU A 99 -10.85 19.58 -11.22
N ASP A 100 -9.76 20.29 -10.97
CA ASP A 100 -8.54 19.72 -10.39
C ASP A 100 -8.34 20.40 -9.03
N LYS A 101 -8.33 19.60 -7.97
CA LYS A 101 -8.20 20.14 -6.62
C LYS A 101 -7.57 19.12 -5.67
N GLU A 102 -6.55 19.58 -4.94
CA GLU A 102 -5.99 18.83 -3.82
C GLU A 102 -7.07 18.58 -2.75
N ILE A 103 -7.22 17.32 -2.37
CA ILE A 103 -8.11 16.86 -1.31
C ILE A 103 -7.43 17.04 0.04
N THR A 104 -6.20 16.52 0.15
CA THR A 104 -5.34 16.58 1.33
C THR A 104 -3.93 16.08 0.99
N LYS A 105 -3.01 16.18 1.95
CA LYS A 105 -1.74 15.48 1.97
C LYS A 105 -1.73 14.43 3.08
N VAL A 106 -1.10 13.29 2.82
CA VAL A 106 -0.88 12.21 3.78
C VAL A 106 0.63 12.03 3.95
N LYS A 107 1.11 12.17 5.18
CA LYS A 107 2.52 11.99 5.47
C LYS A 107 2.88 10.52 5.54
N THR A 108 3.82 10.08 4.72
CA THR A 108 4.30 8.70 4.67
C THR A 108 5.34 8.45 5.76
N GLY A 109 5.54 7.21 6.19
CA GLY A 109 6.63 6.86 7.12
C GLY A 109 7.98 6.97 6.43
N TYR A 110 8.16 6.20 5.36
CA TYR A 110 9.28 6.31 4.43
C TYR A 110 8.87 5.75 3.07
N THR A 111 9.68 6.05 2.07
CA THR A 111 9.51 5.50 0.72
C THR A 111 10.69 4.61 0.36
N PHE A 112 10.50 3.76 -0.63
CA PHE A 112 11.58 2.93 -1.14
C PHE A 112 11.30 2.51 -2.58
N TRP A 113 12.33 2.23 -3.35
CA TRP A 113 12.18 1.79 -4.74
C TRP A 113 13.35 0.92 -5.18
N ARG A 114 13.15 0.13 -6.22
CA ARG A 114 14.23 -0.61 -6.90
C ARG A 114 14.02 -0.61 -8.41
N LEU A 115 15.12 -0.83 -9.12
CA LEU A 115 15.18 -1.01 -10.57
C LEU A 115 15.52 -2.46 -10.89
N GLY A 116 14.57 -3.23 -11.40
CA GLY A 116 14.71 -4.67 -11.65
C GLY A 116 15.20 -5.41 -10.40
N ASN A 117 16.30 -6.15 -10.53
CA ASN A 117 16.93 -6.90 -9.45
C ASN A 117 17.97 -6.10 -8.65
N SER A 118 18.02 -4.77 -8.83
CA SER A 118 18.93 -3.91 -8.07
C SER A 118 18.56 -3.89 -6.58
N PRO A 119 19.52 -3.59 -5.68
CA PRO A 119 19.22 -3.37 -4.28
C PRO A 119 18.17 -2.28 -4.08
N TRP A 120 17.32 -2.46 -3.08
CA TRP A 120 16.35 -1.45 -2.67
C TRP A 120 17.05 -0.15 -2.26
N ARG A 121 16.48 0.97 -2.71
CA ARG A 121 16.83 2.32 -2.28
C ARG A 121 15.78 2.77 -1.31
N VAL A 122 16.19 3.27 -0.16
CA VAL A 122 15.29 3.84 0.85
C VAL A 122 15.33 5.37 0.73
N GLY A 123 14.16 5.99 0.73
CA GLY A 123 13.94 7.43 0.79
C GLY A 123 13.37 7.86 2.15
N ARG A 124 13.29 9.16 2.38
CA ARG A 124 12.69 9.72 3.60
C ARG A 124 11.16 9.69 3.52
N SER A 125 10.52 10.03 4.64
CA SER A 125 9.11 10.45 4.67
C SER A 125 8.86 11.54 3.63
N VAL A 126 7.73 11.42 2.93
CA VAL A 126 7.25 12.41 1.97
C VAL A 126 5.77 12.69 2.20
N ASP A 127 5.29 13.82 1.69
CA ASP A 127 3.86 14.12 1.66
C ASP A 127 3.26 13.56 0.36
N LEU A 128 2.47 12.49 0.48
CA LEU A 128 1.64 11.97 -0.60
C LEU A 128 0.46 12.92 -0.79
N SER A 129 0.38 13.61 -1.93
CA SER A 129 -0.73 14.54 -2.19
C SER A 129 -1.84 13.83 -2.93
N LEU A 130 -3.08 13.97 -2.45
CA LEU A 130 -4.25 13.32 -3.03
C LEU A 130 -5.08 14.36 -3.76
N HIS A 131 -5.35 14.12 -5.03
CA HIS A 131 -6.07 15.06 -5.89
C HIS A 131 -7.39 14.48 -6.37
N PHE A 132 -8.41 15.32 -6.41
CA PHE A 132 -9.60 15.10 -7.20
C PHE A 132 -9.33 15.66 -8.59
N TYR A 133 -9.23 14.79 -9.59
CA TYR A 133 -8.96 15.17 -10.96
C TYR A 133 -10.13 14.80 -11.85
N SER A 134 -10.74 15.80 -12.49
CA SER A 134 -11.92 15.63 -13.33
C SER A 134 -11.68 16.13 -14.74
N GLN A 135 -11.57 15.19 -15.68
CA GLN A 135 -11.33 15.49 -17.10
C GLN A 135 -12.63 15.76 -17.88
N SER A 136 -13.75 15.23 -17.42
CA SER A 136 -15.06 15.46 -18.02
C SER A 136 -16.17 15.43 -16.96
N PRO A 137 -17.40 15.89 -17.26
CA PRO A 137 -18.53 15.80 -16.34
C PRO A 137 -18.90 14.39 -15.86
N LYS A 138 -18.32 13.34 -16.47
CA LYS A 138 -18.58 11.94 -16.15
C LYS A 138 -17.35 11.16 -15.69
N HIS A 139 -16.16 11.72 -15.88
CA HIS A 139 -14.90 11.04 -15.61
C HIS A 139 -14.10 11.82 -14.58
N HIS A 140 -14.08 11.29 -13.37
CA HIS A 140 -13.40 11.84 -12.22
C HIS A 140 -12.55 10.74 -11.59
N GLN A 141 -11.35 11.11 -11.14
CA GLN A 141 -10.36 10.19 -10.63
C GLN A 141 -9.73 10.76 -9.36
N LEU A 142 -9.39 9.86 -8.45
CA LEU A 142 -8.48 10.13 -7.36
C LEU A 142 -7.06 9.93 -7.88
N VAL A 143 -6.20 10.93 -7.73
CA VAL A 143 -4.81 10.88 -8.20
C VAL A 143 -3.87 10.99 -7.03
N PHE A 144 -2.90 10.08 -6.98
CA PHE A 144 -1.83 10.10 -6.00
C PHE A 144 -0.61 10.79 -6.61
N VAL A 145 -0.31 12.00 -6.13
CA VAL A 145 0.88 12.72 -6.53
C VAL A 145 1.98 12.38 -5.53
N ILE A 146 2.88 11.48 -5.96
CA ILE A 146 4.04 11.06 -5.17
C ILE A 146 5.21 11.95 -5.55
N PRO A 147 5.78 12.75 -4.61
CA PRO A 147 6.89 13.63 -4.93
C PRO A 147 8.15 12.83 -5.27
N LYS A 148 9.12 13.50 -5.90
CA LYS A 148 10.46 12.95 -6.16
C LYS A 148 11.03 12.30 -4.89
N MET A 149 11.35 11.02 -4.99
CA MET A 149 11.99 10.27 -3.91
C MET A 149 13.51 10.36 -4.07
N GLN A 150 14.21 10.61 -2.97
CA GLN A 150 15.66 10.78 -2.94
C GLN A 150 16.28 9.83 -1.92
N SER A 151 17.36 9.15 -2.30
CA SER A 151 17.91 8.07 -1.46
C SER A 151 18.59 8.66 -0.24
N ILE A 152 18.31 8.09 0.93
CA ILE A 152 18.94 8.49 2.19
C ILE A 152 20.45 8.24 2.19
N ASN A 153 20.91 7.25 1.41
CA ASN A 153 22.31 6.83 1.35
C ASN A 153 23.09 7.53 0.23
N ASN A 154 22.40 8.12 -0.76
CA ASN A 154 23.04 8.81 -1.87
C ASN A 154 22.09 9.84 -2.51
N GLN A 155 22.37 11.13 -2.28
CA GLN A 155 21.55 12.23 -2.79
C GLN A 155 21.48 12.34 -4.32
N TYR A 156 22.43 11.73 -5.04
CA TYR A 156 22.42 11.70 -6.51
C TYR A 156 21.53 10.58 -7.08
N ILE A 157 21.03 9.69 -6.21
CA ILE A 157 20.07 8.65 -6.60
C ILE A 157 18.68 9.12 -6.21
N SER A 158 17.86 9.35 -7.23
CA SER A 158 16.47 9.76 -7.07
C SER A 158 15.56 9.10 -8.10
N TYR A 159 14.27 9.05 -7.80
CA TYR A 159 13.25 8.52 -8.70
C TYR A 159 11.98 9.37 -8.63
N HIS A 160 11.31 9.52 -9.76
CA HIS A 160 10.00 10.17 -9.86
C HIS A 160 8.98 9.08 -10.20
N PRO A 161 8.20 8.62 -9.22
CA PRO A 161 7.12 7.66 -9.47
C PRO A 161 6.10 8.23 -10.43
N LYS A 162 5.45 7.34 -11.18
CA LYS A 162 4.21 7.68 -11.89
C LYS A 162 3.10 7.96 -10.88
N GLU A 163 2.13 8.75 -11.30
CA GLU A 163 0.98 9.10 -10.48
C GLU A 163 -0.13 8.04 -10.70
N PRO A 164 -0.50 7.23 -9.69
CA PRO A 164 -1.59 6.29 -9.86
C PRO A 164 -2.93 7.02 -9.82
N HIS A 165 -3.77 6.71 -10.81
CA HIS A 165 -5.14 7.15 -10.93
C HIS A 165 -6.09 6.03 -10.49
N PHE A 166 -7.13 6.39 -9.75
CA PHE A 166 -8.19 5.49 -9.33
C PHE A 166 -9.53 6.10 -9.74
N ASP A 167 -10.34 5.35 -10.48
CA ASP A 167 -11.75 5.70 -10.64
C ASP A 167 -12.52 5.50 -9.32
N LEU A 168 -13.83 5.74 -9.34
CA LEU A 168 -14.65 5.64 -8.13
C LEU A 168 -14.63 4.23 -7.53
N GLU A 169 -14.77 3.20 -8.36
CA GLU A 169 -14.82 1.81 -7.90
C GLU A 169 -13.47 1.38 -7.33
N GLN A 170 -12.38 1.70 -8.05
CA GLN A 170 -11.01 1.42 -7.63
C GLN A 170 -10.64 2.14 -6.33
N ALA A 171 -11.07 3.40 -6.15
CA ALA A 171 -10.82 4.14 -4.91
C ALA A 171 -11.60 3.55 -3.72
N VAL A 172 -12.86 3.14 -3.93
CA VAL A 172 -13.66 2.46 -2.90
C VAL A 172 -13.03 1.13 -2.51
N ASN A 173 -12.59 0.34 -3.50
CA ASN A 173 -11.88 -0.91 -3.25
C ASN A 173 -10.57 -0.67 -2.47
N LEU A 174 -9.77 0.32 -2.87
CA LEU A 174 -8.56 0.73 -2.16
C LEU A 174 -8.85 1.04 -0.68
N ARG A 175 -9.92 1.80 -0.40
CA ARG A 175 -10.31 2.17 0.97
C ARG A 175 -10.61 0.94 1.84
N GLN A 176 -11.27 -0.07 1.29
CA GLN A 176 -11.65 -1.29 2.01
C GLN A 176 -10.43 -2.05 2.56
N HIS A 177 -9.28 -1.99 1.87
CA HIS A 177 -8.05 -2.65 2.32
C HIS A 177 -7.45 -2.06 3.61
N PHE A 178 -7.84 -0.84 3.97
CA PHE A 178 -7.36 -0.19 5.20
C PHE A 178 -8.36 -0.29 6.36
N GLU A 179 -9.61 -0.71 6.10
CA GLU A 179 -10.63 -0.88 7.13
C GLU A 179 -10.22 -1.94 8.15
N ARG A 180 -10.32 -1.58 9.44
CA ARG A 180 -9.88 -2.44 10.55
C ARG A 180 -10.55 -3.82 10.52
N ASP A 181 -11.85 -3.87 10.29
CA ASP A 181 -12.61 -5.13 10.28
C ASP A 181 -12.12 -6.06 9.17
N ASN A 182 -11.80 -5.52 7.98
CA ASN A 182 -11.28 -6.30 6.86
C ASN A 182 -9.86 -6.81 7.14
N VAL A 183 -9.01 -5.95 7.74
CA VAL A 183 -7.65 -6.33 8.14
C VAL A 183 -7.69 -7.45 9.18
N LEU A 184 -8.52 -7.31 10.23
CA LEU A 184 -8.68 -8.31 11.28
C LEU A 184 -9.20 -9.64 10.73
N ALA A 185 -10.25 -9.60 9.89
CA ALA A 185 -10.80 -10.79 9.27
C ALA A 185 -9.77 -11.53 8.40
N PHE A 186 -8.90 -10.79 7.69
CA PHE A 186 -7.84 -11.41 6.91
C PHE A 186 -6.77 -12.04 7.79
N VAL A 187 -6.28 -11.31 8.80
CA VAL A 187 -5.24 -11.80 9.73
C VAL A 187 -5.72 -13.09 10.38
N GLN A 188 -6.96 -13.12 10.86
CA GLN A 188 -7.56 -14.34 11.42
C GLN A 188 -7.59 -15.49 10.41
N LYS A 189 -8.00 -15.23 9.17
CA LYS A 189 -8.05 -16.26 8.11
C LYS A 189 -6.68 -16.85 7.79
N VAL A 190 -5.63 -16.02 7.80
CA VAL A 190 -4.24 -16.51 7.60
C VAL A 190 -3.79 -17.37 8.77
N GLN A 191 -4.07 -16.95 10.00
CA GLN A 191 -3.75 -17.72 11.20
C GLN A 191 -4.46 -19.08 11.20
N GLU A 192 -5.74 -19.12 10.85
CA GLU A 192 -6.51 -20.36 10.72
C GLU A 192 -5.89 -21.30 9.68
N GLN A 193 -5.59 -20.79 8.48
CA GLN A 193 -4.98 -21.58 7.41
C GLN A 193 -3.62 -22.17 7.81
N GLN A 194 -2.78 -21.38 8.50
CA GLN A 194 -1.48 -21.85 8.98
C GLN A 194 -1.61 -22.89 10.09
N SER A 195 -2.56 -22.72 11.02
CA SER A 195 -2.82 -23.74 12.05
C SER A 195 -3.20 -25.07 11.42
N LEU A 196 -4.02 -25.05 10.37
CA LEU A 196 -4.38 -26.24 9.61
C LEU A 196 -3.15 -26.84 8.91
N GLU A 197 -2.33 -26.04 8.23
CA GLU A 197 -1.11 -26.50 7.56
C GLU A 197 -0.07 -27.08 8.54
N ALA A 198 0.01 -26.55 9.76
CA ALA A 198 0.88 -27.08 10.81
C ALA A 198 0.47 -28.48 11.27
N GLU A 199 -0.81 -28.87 11.13
CA GLU A 199 -1.27 -30.23 11.42
C GLU A 199 -0.77 -31.27 10.40
N PHE A 200 -0.31 -30.81 9.22
CA PHE A 200 0.19 -31.68 8.15
C PHE A 200 1.72 -31.79 8.08
N ASN A 201 2.45 -31.11 8.98
CA ASN A 201 3.92 -31.14 9.06
C ASN A 201 4.41 -31.84 10.32
#